data_AF-A0A6A6YJH6-F1
#
_entry.id   AF-A0A6A6YJH6-F1
#
_cell.length_a   1.000
_cell.length_b   1.000
_cell.length_c   1.000
_cell.angle_alpha   90.00
_cell.angle_beta   90.00
_cell.angle_gamma   90.00
#
_symmetry.space_group_name_H-M   'P 1'
#
loop_
_entity.id
_entity.type
_entity.pdbx_description
1 polymer ?
#
loop_
_entity_poly.entity_id
_entity_poly.type
_entity_poly.pdbx_seq_one_letter_code
_entity_poly.pdbx_strand_id
1 'polypeptide(L)'
;MDVTDDAQIAGAAARVGEKFGKLDLLVNNAATAGVPKPDNSDIRQVYDNVLSVNVTSVAAVTYAFLPLLKKSEDPRVINISSARGSITRLTAKVMPKTISIPYCVSKAALHMLTMEIAEAEPEILFQAVSPGHCKTAFNGFRGPKDPLDGAEVAVELALSERGSYKSALWENEGNGMIEVPW
;
A
#
# COMPACT_ATOMS: atom_id res chain seq x y z
N MET A 1 6.76 6.95 -12.98
CA MET A 1 7.05 8.00 -11.98
C MET A 1 7.85 7.31 -10.90
N ASP A 2 9.07 7.78 -10.67
CA ASP A 2 9.80 7.37 -9.46
C ASP A 2 9.12 8.03 -8.26
N VAL A 3 8.70 7.20 -7.30
CA VAL A 3 7.99 7.68 -6.11
C VAL A 3 8.93 8.24 -5.04
N THR A 4 10.24 8.08 -5.22
CA THR A 4 11.27 8.65 -4.32
C THR A 4 11.79 10.02 -4.79
N ASP A 5 11.26 10.54 -5.89
CA ASP A 5 11.65 11.81 -6.50
C ASP A 5 10.48 12.81 -6.43
N ASP A 6 10.58 13.76 -5.50
CA ASP A 6 9.54 14.77 -5.25
C ASP A 6 9.19 15.60 -6.49
N ALA A 7 10.15 15.87 -7.38
CA ALA A 7 9.89 16.62 -8.60
C ALA A 7 9.07 15.80 -9.60
N GLN A 8 9.32 14.48 -9.69
CA GLN A 8 8.50 13.59 -10.52
C GLN A 8 7.08 13.42 -9.96
N ILE A 9 6.93 13.35 -8.62
CA ILE A 9 5.64 13.30 -7.94
C ILE A 9 4.84 14.57 -8.25
N ALA A 10 5.41 15.75 -7.98
CA ALA A 10 4.77 17.03 -8.24
C ALA A 10 4.41 17.20 -9.72
N GLY A 11 5.33 16.83 -10.62
CA GLY A 11 5.10 16.87 -12.06
C GLY A 11 3.98 15.92 -12.51
N ALA A 12 3.81 14.76 -11.87
CA ALA A 12 2.71 13.86 -12.18
C ALA A 12 1.36 14.41 -11.72
N ALA A 13 1.29 14.95 -10.50
CA ALA A 13 0.09 15.60 -10.00
C ALA A 13 -0.32 16.78 -10.89
N ALA A 14 0.63 17.64 -11.28
CA ALA A 14 0.38 18.76 -12.20
C ALA A 14 -0.19 18.28 -13.54
N ARG A 15 0.43 17.27 -14.18
CA ARG A 15 -0.06 16.72 -15.46
C ARG A 15 -1.47 16.13 -15.37
N VAL A 16 -1.80 15.44 -14.27
CA VAL A 16 -3.16 14.92 -14.05
C VAL A 16 -4.14 16.07 -13.87
N GLY A 17 -3.77 17.09 -13.08
CA GLY A 17 -4.58 18.28 -12.86
C GLY A 17 -4.85 19.08 -14.14
N GLU A 18 -3.85 19.29 -14.98
CA GLU A 18 -3.99 19.96 -16.28
C GLU A 18 -4.88 19.18 -17.25
N LYS A 19 -4.72 17.85 -17.30
CA LYS A 19 -5.41 17.01 -18.27
C LYS A 19 -6.85 16.68 -17.88
N PHE A 20 -7.09 16.41 -16.60
CA PHE A 20 -8.36 15.86 -16.12
C PHE A 20 -9.07 16.75 -15.09
N GLY A 21 -8.39 17.74 -14.50
CA GLY A 21 -8.95 18.66 -13.51
C GLY A 21 -9.17 18.07 -12.10
N LYS A 22 -9.29 16.74 -11.99
CA LYS A 22 -9.54 15.96 -10.78
C LYS A 22 -8.85 14.59 -10.83
N LEU A 23 -8.90 13.85 -9.71
CA LEU A 23 -8.53 12.44 -9.64
C LEU A 23 -9.58 11.71 -8.80
N ASP A 24 -10.13 10.60 -9.30
CA ASP A 24 -11.13 9.82 -8.57
C ASP A 24 -10.51 8.69 -7.74
N LEU A 25 -9.45 8.04 -8.25
CA LEU A 25 -8.78 6.92 -7.59
C LEU A 25 -7.26 7.07 -7.65
N LEU A 26 -6.61 6.95 -6.49
CA LEU A 26 -5.15 6.79 -6.37
C LEU A 26 -4.83 5.38 -5.88
N VAL A 27 -3.94 4.67 -6.59
CA VAL A 27 -3.43 3.36 -6.14
C VAL A 27 -1.92 3.45 -5.89
N ASN A 28 -1.52 3.42 -4.63
CA ASN A 28 -0.11 3.37 -4.23
C ASN A 28 0.36 1.90 -4.23
N ASN A 29 0.81 1.43 -5.39
CA ASN A 29 1.30 0.06 -5.58
C ASN A 29 2.83 -0.09 -5.47
N ALA A 30 3.60 0.95 -5.78
CA ALA A 30 5.05 0.88 -5.78
C ALA A 30 5.58 0.47 -4.39
N ALA A 31 6.46 -0.54 -4.36
CA ALA A 31 7.04 -1.04 -3.13
C ALA A 31 8.37 -1.75 -3.39
N THR A 32 9.19 -1.85 -2.35
CA THR A 32 10.42 -2.65 -2.34
C THR A 32 10.53 -3.49 -1.07
N ALA A 33 11.40 -4.48 -1.09
CA ALA A 33 11.81 -5.26 0.08
C ALA A 33 13.34 -5.37 0.09
N GLY A 34 13.90 -5.61 1.27
CA GLY A 34 15.35 -5.74 1.44
C GLY A 34 15.69 -6.68 2.58
N VAL A 35 16.81 -7.39 2.43
CA VAL A 35 17.36 -8.28 3.45
C VAL A 35 18.77 -7.78 3.73
N PRO A 36 19.07 -7.31 4.97
CA PRO A 36 20.42 -6.96 5.35
C PRO A 36 21.39 -8.12 5.14
N LYS A 37 22.67 -7.80 4.92
CA LYS A 37 23.73 -8.79 4.90
C LYS A 37 23.77 -9.61 6.20
N PRO A 38 24.27 -10.86 6.17
CA PRO A 38 24.35 -11.69 7.38
C PRO A 38 25.12 -11.06 8.55
N ASP A 39 26.09 -10.18 8.25
CA ASP A 39 26.87 -9.42 9.25
C ASP A 39 26.20 -8.12 9.71
N ASN A 40 25.01 -7.81 9.18
CA ASN A 40 24.25 -6.58 9.40
C ASN A 40 24.96 -5.28 9.04
N SER A 41 26.03 -5.33 8.23
CA SER A 41 26.85 -4.16 7.88
C SER A 41 26.09 -3.06 7.11
N ASP A 42 24.98 -3.40 6.46
CA ASP A 42 24.13 -2.49 5.69
C ASP A 42 22.73 -2.28 6.29
N ILE A 43 22.51 -2.69 7.55
CA ILE A 43 21.18 -2.71 8.17
C ILE A 43 20.45 -1.37 8.08
N ARG A 44 21.14 -0.25 8.38
CA ARG A 44 20.54 1.09 8.30
C ARG A 44 20.14 1.43 6.87
N GLN A 45 21.04 1.24 5.91
CA GLN A 45 20.81 1.55 4.51
C GLN A 45 19.61 0.77 3.93
N VAL A 46 19.47 -0.50 4.31
CA VAL A 46 18.33 -1.33 3.88
C VAL A 46 17.02 -0.82 4.48
N TYR A 47 17.00 -0.48 5.76
CA TYR A 47 15.82 0.11 6.40
C TYR A 47 15.43 1.45 5.79
N ASP A 48 16.40 2.35 5.58
CA ASP A 48 16.17 3.67 5.00
C ASP A 48 15.56 3.55 3.61
N ASN A 49 16.09 2.66 2.75
CA ASN A 49 15.53 2.44 1.42
C ASN A 49 14.11 1.86 1.46
N VAL A 50 13.87 0.83 2.27
CA VAL A 50 12.55 0.17 2.34
C VAL A 50 11.49 1.11 2.91
N LEU A 51 11.81 1.87 3.97
CA LEU A 51 10.88 2.84 4.56
C LEU A 51 10.68 4.05 3.65
N SER A 52 11.72 4.49 2.95
CA SER A 52 11.63 5.59 1.98
C SER A 52 10.61 5.26 0.89
N VAL A 53 10.74 4.11 0.23
CA VAL A 53 9.84 3.70 -0.85
C VAL A 53 8.44 3.34 -0.34
N ASN A 54 8.34 2.56 0.74
CA ASN A 54 7.06 1.96 1.13
C ASN A 54 6.21 2.85 2.04
N VAL A 55 6.78 3.90 2.64
CA VAL A 55 6.10 4.74 3.64
C VAL A 55 6.15 6.21 3.25
N THR A 56 7.35 6.82 3.25
CA THR A 56 7.43 8.28 3.06
C THR A 56 7.07 8.69 1.63
N SER A 57 7.45 7.89 0.64
CA SER A 57 7.04 8.09 -0.76
C SER A 57 5.53 7.97 -0.92
N VAL A 58 4.88 7.03 -0.23
CA VAL A 58 3.42 6.89 -0.26
C VAL A 58 2.74 8.11 0.35
N ALA A 59 3.27 8.64 1.46
CA ALA A 59 2.79 9.89 2.02
C ALA A 59 2.96 11.04 1.00
N ALA A 60 4.16 11.23 0.44
CA ALA A 60 4.45 12.30 -0.52
C ALA A 60 3.54 12.25 -1.75
N VAL A 61 3.35 11.08 -2.36
CA VAL A 61 2.42 10.88 -3.47
C VAL A 61 0.99 11.22 -3.03
N THR A 62 0.52 10.67 -1.91
CA THR A 62 -0.83 10.93 -1.42
C THR A 62 -1.09 12.42 -1.22
N TYR A 63 -0.20 13.13 -0.52
CA TYR A 63 -0.35 14.56 -0.28
C TYR A 63 -0.28 15.41 -1.55
N ALA A 64 0.56 15.03 -2.52
CA ALA A 64 0.61 15.73 -3.81
C ALA A 64 -0.68 15.60 -4.63
N PHE A 65 -1.38 14.47 -4.52
CA PHE A 65 -2.62 14.21 -5.24
C PHE A 65 -3.90 14.59 -4.46
N LEU A 66 -3.81 14.84 -3.15
CA LEU A 66 -4.95 15.24 -2.31
C LEU A 66 -5.80 16.39 -2.89
N PRO A 67 -5.24 17.50 -3.40
CA PRO A 67 -6.05 18.58 -3.97
C PRO A 67 -6.88 18.16 -5.19
N LEU A 68 -6.45 17.13 -5.93
CA LEU A 68 -7.20 16.59 -7.06
C LEU A 68 -8.25 15.56 -6.62
N LEU A 69 -7.92 14.76 -5.61
CA LEU A 69 -8.85 13.82 -4.98
C LEU A 69 -10.05 14.57 -4.38
N LYS A 70 -9.83 15.70 -3.70
CA LYS A 70 -10.89 16.54 -3.11
C LYS A 70 -11.88 17.13 -4.13
N LYS A 71 -11.62 17.00 -5.44
CA LYS A 71 -12.53 17.42 -6.51
C LYS A 71 -13.37 16.28 -7.09
N SER A 72 -13.12 15.04 -6.67
CA SER A 72 -13.95 13.89 -7.03
C SER A 72 -15.22 13.86 -6.18
N GLU A 73 -16.29 13.31 -6.74
CA GLU A 73 -17.55 13.05 -6.02
C GLU A 73 -17.46 11.77 -5.16
N ASP A 74 -16.54 10.86 -5.49
CA ASP A 74 -16.26 9.65 -4.70
C ASP A 74 -14.75 9.34 -4.69
N PRO A 75 -13.94 10.16 -3.99
CA PRO A 75 -12.50 9.99 -3.97
C PRO A 75 -12.06 8.78 -3.16
N ARG A 76 -11.13 8.02 -3.74
CA ARG A 76 -10.59 6.79 -3.15
C ARG A 76 -9.07 6.73 -3.21
N VAL A 77 -8.46 6.22 -2.15
CA VAL A 77 -7.04 5.89 -2.11
C VAL A 77 -6.87 4.44 -1.67
N ILE A 78 -6.20 3.64 -2.48
CA ILE A 78 -5.86 2.25 -2.19
C ILE A 78 -4.35 2.12 -2.03
N ASN A 79 -3.91 1.74 -0.84
CA ASN A 79 -2.51 1.46 -0.54
C ASN A 79 -2.26 -0.05 -0.59
N ILE A 80 -1.41 -0.51 -1.50
CA ILE A 80 -1.02 -1.93 -1.55
C ILE A 80 -0.06 -2.20 -0.38
N SER A 81 -0.63 -2.73 0.69
CA SER A 81 0.08 -3.12 1.91
C SER A 81 0.35 -4.64 1.91
N SER A 82 0.32 -5.28 3.08
CA SER A 82 0.46 -6.71 3.24
C SER A 82 -0.02 -7.16 4.61
N ALA A 83 -0.61 -8.35 4.69
CA ALA A 83 -0.88 -9.02 5.97
C ALA A 83 0.38 -9.23 6.82
N ARG A 84 1.58 -9.18 6.20
CA ARG A 84 2.87 -9.15 6.90
C ARG A 84 3.04 -7.97 7.87
N GLY A 85 2.24 -6.91 7.73
CA GLY A 85 2.21 -5.78 8.66
C GLY A 85 1.38 -6.02 9.92
N SER A 86 0.53 -7.06 9.96
CA SER A 86 -0.35 -7.35 11.10
C SER A 86 0.44 -7.81 12.32
N ILE A 87 0.33 -7.05 13.42
CA ILE A 87 0.97 -7.38 14.70
C ILE A 87 0.19 -8.52 15.38
N THR A 88 -1.14 -8.51 15.29
CA THR A 88 -2.00 -9.58 15.79
C THR A 88 -1.65 -10.93 15.15
N ARG A 89 -1.52 -11.02 13.81
CA ARG A 89 -1.13 -12.29 13.16
C ARG A 89 0.30 -12.71 13.49
N LEU A 90 1.20 -11.74 13.70
CA LEU A 90 2.59 -12.01 14.05
C LEU A 90 2.70 -12.64 15.44
N THR A 91 2.04 -12.04 16.43
CA THR A 91 2.05 -12.49 17.83
C THR A 91 1.28 -13.80 18.02
N ALA A 92 0.22 -14.02 17.24
CA ALA A 92 -0.51 -15.29 17.19
C ALA A 92 0.26 -16.42 16.50
N LYS A 93 1.41 -16.14 15.87
CA LYS A 93 2.27 -17.12 15.16
C LYS A 93 1.55 -17.87 14.03
N VAL A 94 0.56 -17.24 13.40
CA VAL A 94 -0.19 -17.82 12.26
C VAL A 94 0.41 -17.46 10.91
N MET A 95 1.55 -16.76 10.89
CA MET A 95 2.29 -16.42 9.68
C MET A 95 3.58 -17.24 9.56
N PRO A 96 4.00 -17.61 8.33
CA PRO A 96 5.32 -18.20 8.12
C PRO A 96 6.43 -17.22 8.51
N LYS A 97 7.66 -17.70 8.75
CA LYS A 97 8.79 -16.81 9.04
C LYS A 97 9.00 -15.81 7.89
N THR A 98 9.31 -14.56 8.23
CA THR A 98 9.67 -13.55 7.22
C THR A 98 11.14 -13.68 6.86
N ILE A 99 11.47 -13.35 5.61
CA ILE A 99 12.85 -13.16 5.16
C ILE A 99 13.28 -11.69 5.20
N SER A 100 12.31 -10.75 5.22
CA SER A 100 12.57 -9.31 5.24
C SER A 100 11.79 -8.67 6.39
N ILE A 101 12.49 -8.43 7.49
CA ILE A 101 11.97 -7.67 8.64
C ILE A 101 11.65 -6.21 8.25
N PRO A 102 12.52 -5.45 7.55
CA PRO A 102 12.20 -4.06 7.19
C PRO A 102 10.94 -3.95 6.33
N TYR A 103 10.66 -4.95 5.47
CA TYR A 103 9.40 -5.00 4.72
C TYR A 103 8.19 -5.10 5.66
N CYS A 104 8.17 -6.03 6.61
CA CYS A 104 7.07 -6.16 7.57
C CYS A 104 6.86 -4.86 8.36
N VAL A 105 7.94 -4.26 8.87
CA VAL A 105 7.89 -2.97 9.59
C VAL A 105 7.30 -1.87 8.71
N SER A 106 7.73 -1.79 7.45
CA SER A 106 7.21 -0.78 6.51
C SER A 106 5.72 -0.96 6.20
N LYS A 107 5.21 -2.20 6.14
CA LYS A 107 3.79 -2.46 5.88
C LYS A 107 2.91 -2.22 7.10
N ALA A 108 3.44 -2.40 8.31
CA ALA A 108 2.79 -1.95 9.54
C ALA A 108 2.72 -0.41 9.59
N ALA A 109 3.84 0.27 9.33
CA ALA A 109 3.90 1.73 9.29
C ALA A 109 2.99 2.33 8.21
N LEU A 110 2.95 1.73 7.01
CA LEU A 110 2.04 2.13 5.94
C LEU A 110 0.57 2.02 6.36
N HIS A 111 0.21 1.00 7.14
CA HIS A 111 -1.16 0.90 7.62
C HIS A 111 -1.51 2.01 8.61
N MET A 112 -0.64 2.27 9.59
CA MET A 112 -0.82 3.40 10.50
C MET A 112 -0.97 4.72 9.72
N LEU A 113 -0.08 4.97 8.75
CA LEU A 113 -0.17 6.13 7.87
C LEU A 113 -1.52 6.18 7.13
N THR A 114 -2.00 5.04 6.63
CA THR A 114 -3.28 4.97 5.89
C THR A 114 -4.46 5.36 6.80
N MET A 115 -4.50 4.87 8.03
CA MET A 115 -5.60 5.15 8.97
C MET A 115 -5.54 6.59 9.51
N GLU A 116 -4.35 7.09 9.84
CA GLU A 116 -4.18 8.49 10.29
C GLU A 116 -4.59 9.50 9.22
N ILE A 117 -4.25 9.24 7.94
CA ILE A 117 -4.70 10.11 6.84
C ILE A 117 -6.22 9.97 6.64
N ALA A 118 -6.78 8.76 6.80
CA ALA A 118 -8.23 8.56 6.70
C ALA A 118 -9.01 9.41 7.72
N GLU A 119 -8.54 9.47 8.96
CA GLU A 119 -9.12 10.31 10.01
C GLU A 119 -8.93 11.81 9.72
N ALA A 120 -7.79 12.20 9.16
CA ALA A 120 -7.50 13.59 8.80
C ALA A 120 -8.30 14.08 7.57
N GLU A 121 -8.68 13.16 6.67
CA GLU A 121 -9.33 13.45 5.39
C GLU A 121 -10.61 12.61 5.20
N PRO A 122 -11.64 12.77 6.06
CA PRO A 122 -12.79 11.86 6.15
C PRO A 122 -13.69 11.81 4.90
N GLU A 123 -13.57 12.80 4.01
CA GLU A 123 -14.30 12.84 2.73
C GLU A 123 -13.74 11.80 1.73
N ILE A 124 -12.49 11.38 1.89
CA ILE A 124 -11.77 10.46 1.00
C ILE A 124 -11.73 9.07 1.64
N LEU A 125 -12.13 8.04 0.89
CA LEU A 125 -12.06 6.67 1.37
C LEU A 125 -10.64 6.12 1.22
N PHE A 126 -9.97 5.87 2.34
CA PHE A 126 -8.62 5.30 2.40
C PHE A 126 -8.68 3.83 2.80
N GLN A 127 -8.16 2.94 1.95
CA GLN A 127 -8.15 1.51 2.21
C GLN A 127 -6.78 0.92 1.90
N ALA A 128 -6.44 -0.16 2.61
CA ALA A 128 -5.24 -0.92 2.35
C ALA A 128 -5.58 -2.32 1.85
N VAL A 129 -4.70 -2.86 1.01
CA VAL A 129 -4.87 -4.18 0.39
C VAL A 129 -3.68 -5.07 0.71
N SER A 130 -3.95 -6.31 1.11
CA SER A 130 -2.98 -7.39 1.07
C SER A 130 -3.32 -8.26 -0.15
N PRO A 131 -2.52 -8.23 -1.22
CA PRO A 131 -2.84 -8.94 -2.46
C PRO A 131 -2.64 -10.46 -2.35
N GLY A 132 -2.04 -10.93 -1.26
CA GLY A 132 -1.60 -12.31 -1.09
C GLY A 132 -0.18 -12.54 -1.64
N HIS A 133 0.27 -13.80 -1.62
CA HIS A 133 1.63 -14.16 -2.06
C HIS A 133 1.69 -14.39 -3.59
N CYS A 134 1.68 -13.29 -4.35
CA CYS A 134 1.65 -13.32 -5.81
C CYS A 134 3.01 -13.61 -6.45
N LYS A 135 2.98 -14.34 -7.57
CA LYS A 135 4.13 -14.70 -8.39
C LYS A 135 4.64 -13.51 -9.24
N THR A 136 5.41 -12.61 -8.63
CA THR A 136 5.91 -11.39 -9.29
C THR A 136 7.43 -11.25 -9.17
N ALA A 137 8.05 -10.36 -9.96
CA ALA A 137 9.48 -10.08 -9.83
C ALA A 137 9.89 -9.63 -8.41
N PHE A 138 8.97 -9.02 -7.65
CA PHE A 138 9.17 -8.54 -6.27
C PHE A 138 9.73 -9.60 -5.32
N ASN A 139 9.35 -10.87 -5.51
CA ASN A 139 9.81 -11.99 -4.68
C ASN A 139 10.53 -13.07 -5.50
N GLY A 140 10.99 -12.72 -6.70
CA GLY A 140 11.64 -13.66 -7.62
C GLY A 140 10.69 -14.71 -8.20
N PHE A 141 9.45 -14.31 -8.50
CA PHE A 141 8.38 -15.18 -9.03
C PHE A 141 8.08 -16.38 -8.14
N ARG A 142 8.06 -16.14 -6.83
CA ARG A 142 7.67 -17.10 -5.78
C ARG A 142 6.25 -16.83 -5.32
N GLY A 143 5.60 -17.86 -4.79
CA GLY A 143 4.25 -17.79 -4.27
C GLY A 143 3.23 -18.49 -5.19
N PRO A 144 2.11 -18.95 -4.62
CA PRO A 144 1.14 -19.78 -5.34
C PRO A 144 0.12 -18.96 -6.14
N LYS A 145 -0.04 -17.67 -5.86
CA LYS A 145 -1.14 -16.85 -6.39
C LYS A 145 -0.73 -16.14 -7.69
N ASP A 146 -1.63 -16.11 -8.67
CA ASP A 146 -1.40 -15.33 -9.89
C ASP A 146 -1.46 -13.82 -9.58
N PRO A 147 -0.65 -12.96 -10.23
CA PRO A 147 -0.77 -11.51 -10.07
C PRO A 147 -2.16 -10.96 -10.40
N LEU A 148 -2.90 -11.55 -11.35
CA LEU A 148 -4.26 -11.14 -11.67
C LEU A 148 -5.20 -11.38 -10.48
N ASP A 149 -5.18 -12.57 -9.89
CA ASP A 149 -5.95 -12.90 -8.68
C ASP A 149 -5.56 -11.98 -7.50
N GLY A 150 -4.30 -11.53 -7.46
CA GLY A 150 -3.82 -10.58 -6.47
C GLY A 150 -4.43 -9.18 -6.62
N ALA A 151 -4.65 -8.75 -7.86
CA ALA A 151 -5.22 -7.45 -8.18
C ALA A 151 -6.73 -7.37 -7.85
N GLU A 152 -7.43 -8.51 -7.84
CA GLU A 152 -8.88 -8.57 -7.57
C GLU A 152 -9.28 -7.85 -6.28
N VAL A 153 -8.47 -7.96 -5.22
CA VAL A 153 -8.77 -7.28 -3.94
C VAL A 153 -8.81 -5.75 -4.12
N ALA A 154 -7.86 -5.20 -4.88
CA ALA A 154 -7.83 -3.76 -5.15
C ALA A 154 -8.94 -3.33 -6.11
N VAL A 155 -9.25 -4.16 -7.10
CA VAL A 155 -10.34 -3.90 -8.05
C VAL A 155 -11.70 -3.92 -7.35
N GLU A 156 -11.94 -4.89 -6.48
CA GLU A 156 -13.16 -4.99 -5.66
C GLU A 156 -13.35 -3.73 -4.82
N LEU A 157 -12.33 -3.28 -4.09
CA LEU A 157 -12.42 -2.05 -3.30
C LEU A 157 -12.60 -0.79 -4.16
N ALA A 158 -11.98 -0.76 -5.34
CA ALA A 158 -12.09 0.38 -6.26
C ALA A 158 -13.50 0.52 -6.86
N LEU A 159 -14.17 -0.61 -7.10
CA LEU A 159 -15.45 -0.66 -7.81
C LEU A 159 -16.66 -0.86 -6.90
N SER A 160 -16.46 -1.15 -5.61
CA SER A 160 -17.55 -1.36 -4.65
C SER A 160 -18.36 -0.07 -4.44
N GLU A 161 -19.63 -0.23 -4.08
CA GLU A 161 -20.41 0.88 -3.56
C GLU A 161 -19.75 1.48 -2.30
N ARG A 162 -19.86 2.80 -2.15
CA ARG A 162 -19.33 3.48 -0.95
C ARG A 162 -20.07 2.97 0.27
N GLY A 163 -19.33 2.59 1.31
CA GLY A 163 -19.88 2.01 2.54
C GLY A 163 -19.90 0.48 2.57
N SER A 164 -19.66 -0.22 1.45
CA SER A 164 -19.52 -1.69 1.45
C SER A 164 -18.30 -2.15 2.25
N TYR A 165 -17.21 -1.39 2.18
CA TYR A 165 -15.97 -1.66 2.88
C TYR A 165 -15.49 -0.39 3.58
N LYS A 166 -15.19 -0.48 4.88
CA LYS A 166 -14.61 0.63 5.66
C LYS A 166 -13.11 0.80 5.39
N SER A 167 -12.54 1.89 5.89
CA SER A 167 -11.09 2.08 6.00
C SER A 167 -10.50 0.98 6.89
N ALA A 168 -9.79 0.04 6.26
CA ALA A 168 -9.11 -1.07 6.92
C ALA A 168 -8.10 -1.71 5.95
N LEU A 169 -7.45 -2.79 6.39
CA LEU A 169 -6.70 -3.67 5.51
C LEU A 169 -7.56 -4.86 5.09
N TRP A 170 -7.70 -5.06 3.79
CA TRP A 170 -8.49 -6.14 3.22
C TRP A 170 -7.63 -7.13 2.45
N GLU A 171 -8.04 -8.40 2.42
CA GLU A 171 -7.47 -9.44 1.58
C GLU A 171 -8.53 -10.41 1.08
N ASN A 172 -8.19 -11.19 0.05
CA ASN A 172 -9.02 -12.31 -0.41
C ASN A 172 -8.11 -13.52 -0.67
N GLU A 173 -8.27 -14.55 0.17
CA GLU A 173 -7.56 -15.82 0.11
C GLU A 173 -8.49 -16.97 -0.36
N GLY A 174 -9.49 -16.64 -1.20
CA GLY A 174 -10.37 -17.60 -1.88
C GLY A 174 -11.75 -17.80 -1.24
N ASN A 175 -12.00 -17.21 -0.06
CA ASN A 175 -13.28 -17.29 0.64
C ASN A 175 -14.05 -15.96 0.69
N GLY A 176 -13.67 -15.03 -0.19
CA GLY A 176 -14.19 -13.65 -0.21
C GLY A 176 -13.31 -12.68 0.56
N MET A 177 -13.75 -11.42 0.57
CA MET A 177 -13.05 -10.31 1.21
C MET A 177 -13.08 -10.45 2.73
N ILE A 178 -11.91 -10.39 3.36
CA ILE A 178 -11.77 -10.41 4.82
C ILE A 178 -10.93 -9.23 5.29
N GLU A 179 -11.30 -8.69 6.46
CA GLU A 179 -10.51 -7.69 7.16
C GLU A 179 -9.31 -8.37 7.86
N VAL A 180 -8.11 -7.89 7.58
CA VAL A 180 -6.89 -8.35 8.26
C VAL A 180 -6.82 -7.68 9.64
N PRO A 181 -6.69 -8.45 10.74
CA PRO A 181 -6.60 -7.87 12.08
C PRO A 181 -5.28 -7.13 12.28
N TRP A 182 -5.27 -6.14 13.17
CA TRP A 182 -4.10 -5.32 13.48
C TRP A 182 -3.49 -5.68 14.82
#